data_AF-A0A2T5RKI1-F1
#
_entry.id   AF-A0A2T5RKI1-F1
#
_cell.length_a   1.000
_cell.length_b   1.000
_cell.length_c   1.000
_cell.angle_alpha   90.00
_cell.angle_beta   90.00
_cell.angle_gamma   90.00
#
_symmetry.space_group_name_H-M   'P 1'
#
loop_
_entity.id
_entity.type
_entity.pdbx_description
1 polymer ?
#
loop_
_entity_poly.entity_id
_entity_poly.type
_entity_poly.pdbx_seq_one_letter_code
_entity_poly.pdbx_strand_id
1 'polypeptide(L)'
;MLQNLDLQIDSYPSRKAMGFYNLKDSTGNYAKKAVETAQKAAAFYASTGDKLSDFENYKVSDLGAEIMYSEERELVIAYKPGPSIDFKA
;
A
#
# COMPACT_ATOMS: atom_id res chain seq x y z
N MET A 1 -11.52 5.24 -53.29
CA MET A 1 -11.45 4.49 -52.02
C MET A 1 -10.06 4.71 -51.43
N LEU A 2 -9.92 5.51 -50.38
CA LEU A 2 -8.65 5.59 -49.65
C LEU A 2 -8.47 4.24 -48.93
N GLN A 3 -7.57 3.41 -49.45
CA GLN A 3 -7.05 2.29 -48.68
C GLN A 3 -6.20 2.91 -47.56
N ASN A 4 -6.72 2.89 -46.34
CA ASN A 4 -5.91 3.19 -45.16
C ASN A 4 -4.85 2.08 -45.08
N LEU A 5 -3.65 2.41 -45.55
CA LEU A 5 -2.47 1.57 -45.40
C LEU A 5 -2.10 1.62 -43.91
N ASP A 6 -2.58 0.64 -43.16
CA ASP A 6 -2.27 0.50 -41.73
C ASP A 6 -0.86 -0.07 -41.61
N LEU A 7 0.12 0.82 -41.74
CA LEU A 7 1.54 0.50 -41.81
C LEU A 7 2.02 0.17 -40.39
N GLN A 8 1.88 -1.10 -39.99
CA GLN A 8 2.35 -1.58 -38.69
C GLN A 8 3.88 -1.63 -38.67
N ILE A 9 4.50 -0.53 -38.21
CA ILE A 9 5.94 -0.47 -37.90
C ILE A 9 6.19 -1.21 -36.58
N ASP A 10 5.94 -2.52 -36.57
CA ASP A 10 6.15 -3.39 -35.41
C ASP A 10 7.59 -3.95 -35.36
N SER A 11 8.33 -3.89 -36.47
CA SER A 11 9.61 -4.59 -36.65
C SER A 11 10.87 -3.80 -36.30
N TYR A 12 10.76 -2.53 -35.87
CA TYR A 12 11.92 -1.67 -35.64
C TYR A 12 12.15 -1.37 -34.14
N PRO A 13 13.15 -2.00 -33.49
CA PRO A 13 13.42 -1.81 -32.06
C PRO A 13 13.68 -0.35 -31.64
N SER A 14 14.22 0.49 -32.54
CA SER A 14 14.50 1.89 -32.24
C SER A 14 13.25 2.78 -32.21
N ARG A 15 12.07 2.28 -32.63
CA ARG A 15 10.78 3.00 -32.53
C ARG A 15 10.52 3.49 -31.10
N LYS A 16 10.77 2.62 -30.11
CA LYS A 16 10.65 2.96 -28.68
C LYS A 16 11.68 3.99 -28.23
N ALA A 17 12.92 3.88 -28.72
CA ALA A 17 14.00 4.84 -28.43
C ALA A 17 13.71 6.24 -29.00
N MET A 18 12.92 6.32 -30.06
CA MET A 18 12.43 7.56 -30.67
C MET A 18 11.10 8.06 -30.06
N GLY A 19 10.56 7.38 -29.04
CA GLY A 19 9.33 7.80 -28.34
C GLY A 19 8.01 7.42 -29.03
N PHE A 20 8.04 6.60 -30.09
CA PHE A 20 6.85 6.09 -30.74
C PHE A 20 6.36 4.81 -30.04
N TYR A 21 5.11 4.79 -29.58
CA TYR A 21 4.50 3.66 -28.88
C TYR A 21 3.26 3.17 -29.63
N ASN A 22 3.11 1.85 -29.74
CA ASN A 22 1.94 1.24 -30.38
C ASN A 22 0.97 0.84 -29.26
N LEU A 23 -0.29 0.57 -29.60
CA LEU A 23 -1.31 0.20 -28.62
C LEU A 23 -0.85 -0.94 -27.70
N LYS A 24 -0.16 -1.95 -28.24
CA LYS A 24 0.40 -3.08 -27.48
C LYS A 24 1.43 -2.65 -26.42
N ASP A 25 2.25 -1.64 -26.69
CA ASP A 25 3.22 -1.12 -25.73
C ASP A 25 2.53 -0.40 -24.58
N SER A 26 1.51 0.39 -24.90
CA SER A 26 0.67 1.06 -23.91
C SER A 26 -0.06 0.03 -23.04
N THR A 27 -0.65 -1.01 -23.62
CA THR A 27 -1.31 -2.09 -22.88
C THR A 27 -0.34 -2.81 -21.93
N GLY A 28 0.89 -3.09 -22.36
CA GLY A 28 1.92 -3.67 -21.48
C GLY A 28 2.28 -2.74 -20.31
N ASN A 29 2.42 -1.44 -20.56
CA ASN A 29 2.66 -0.45 -19.50
C ASN A 29 1.48 -0.34 -18.52
N TYR A 30 0.24 -0.36 -19.02
CA TYR A 30 -0.95 -0.35 -18.17
C TYR A 30 -1.05 -1.62 -17.33
N ALA A 31 -0.80 -2.79 -17.92
CA ALA A 31 -0.79 -4.05 -17.18
C ALA A 31 0.26 -4.05 -16.07
N LYS A 32 1.47 -3.57 -16.36
CA LYS A 32 2.54 -3.44 -15.34
C LYS A 32 2.13 -2.48 -14.22
N LYS A 33 1.62 -1.29 -14.55
CA LYS A 33 1.12 -0.32 -13.56
C LYS A 33 -0.04 -0.90 -12.73
N ALA A 34 -0.95 -1.65 -13.34
CA ALA A 34 -2.06 -2.27 -12.64
C ALA A 34 -1.57 -3.31 -11.63
N VAL A 35 -0.60 -4.15 -12.00
CA VAL A 35 0.03 -5.11 -11.08
C VAL A 35 0.74 -4.40 -9.94
N GLU A 36 1.54 -3.37 -10.23
CA GLU A 36 2.23 -2.59 -9.19
C GLU A 36 1.25 -1.94 -8.22
N THR A 37 0.15 -1.37 -8.72
CA THR A 37 -0.90 -0.77 -7.88
C THR A 37 -1.61 -1.84 -7.04
N ALA A 38 -1.95 -2.99 -7.62
CA ALA A 38 -2.57 -4.09 -6.89
C ALA A 38 -1.65 -4.63 -5.78
N GLN A 39 -0.35 -4.74 -6.04
CA GLN A 39 0.63 -5.16 -5.03
C GLN A 39 0.74 -4.15 -3.89
N LYS A 40 0.79 -2.85 -4.19
CA LYS A 40 0.79 -1.79 -3.17
C LYS A 40 -0.47 -1.82 -2.32
N ALA A 41 -1.63 -1.95 -2.95
CA ALA A 41 -2.91 -2.05 -2.23
C ALA A 41 -2.94 -3.29 -1.32
N ALA A 42 -2.52 -4.45 -1.82
CA ALA A 42 -2.46 -5.68 -1.03
C ALA A 42 -1.54 -5.54 0.18
N ALA A 43 -0.35 -4.95 0.00
CA ALA A 43 0.59 -4.68 1.09
C ALA A 43 0.02 -3.69 2.11
N PHE A 44 -0.65 -2.63 1.64
CA PHE A 44 -1.33 -1.67 2.52
C PHE A 44 -2.40 -2.34 3.38
N TYR A 45 -3.30 -3.13 2.77
CA TYR A 45 -4.35 -3.82 3.51
C TYR A 45 -3.80 -4.86 4.50
N ALA A 46 -2.78 -5.62 4.10
CA ALA A 46 -2.11 -6.56 5.01
C ALA A 46 -1.51 -5.83 6.22
N SER A 47 -0.70 -4.80 5.99
CA SER A 47 -0.06 -4.04 7.08
C SER A 47 -1.06 -3.34 8.00
N THR A 48 -2.20 -2.92 7.47
CA THR A 48 -3.30 -2.34 8.25
C THR A 48 -3.99 -3.41 9.10
N GLY A 49 -4.24 -4.58 8.51
CA GLY A 49 -4.78 -5.75 9.21
C GLY A 49 -3.90 -6.17 10.38
N ASP A 50 -2.59 -6.28 10.15
CA ASP A 50 -1.61 -6.65 11.20
C ASP A 50 -1.66 -5.66 12.38
N LYS A 51 -1.62 -4.36 12.08
CA LYS A 51 -1.72 -3.30 13.11
C LYS A 51 -3.02 -3.36 13.92
N LEU A 52 -4.13 -3.68 13.26
CA LEU A 52 -5.43 -3.82 13.94
C LEU A 52 -5.46 -5.07 14.80
N SER A 53 -4.92 -6.19 14.32
CA SER A 53 -4.84 -7.44 15.09
C SER A 53 -3.96 -7.29 16.32
N ASP A 54 -2.82 -6.62 16.20
CA ASP A 54 -1.94 -6.30 17.33
C ASP A 54 -2.63 -5.42 18.38
N PHE A 55 -3.50 -4.51 17.94
CA PHE A 55 -4.28 -3.67 18.84
C PHE A 55 -5.39 -4.46 19.54
N GLU A 56 -6.09 -5.36 18.84
CA GLU A 56 -7.11 -6.23 19.43
C GLU A 56 -6.54 -7.21 20.46
N ASN A 57 -5.37 -7.80 20.18
CA ASN A 57 -4.73 -8.79 21.05
C ASN A 57 -3.98 -8.19 22.25
N TYR A 58 -4.06 -6.87 22.42
CA TYR A 58 -3.35 -6.17 23.48
C TYR A 58 -4.02 -6.36 24.85
N LYS A 59 -3.23 -6.61 25.90
CA LYS A 59 -3.76 -6.87 27.25
C LYS A 59 -3.87 -5.58 28.05
N VAL A 60 -5.00 -5.38 28.71
CA VAL A 60 -5.21 -4.22 29.63
C VAL A 60 -4.18 -4.20 30.76
N SER A 61 -3.67 -5.38 31.16
CA SER A 61 -2.57 -5.49 32.13
C SER A 61 -1.33 -4.71 31.74
N ASP A 62 -1.08 -4.57 30.44
CA ASP A 62 0.11 -3.88 29.91
C ASP A 62 -0.06 -2.35 29.96
N LEU A 63 -1.28 -1.84 30.23
CA LEU A 63 -1.57 -0.40 30.48
C LEU A 63 -1.59 -0.05 31.96
N GLY A 64 -1.66 -1.07 32.81
CA GLY A 64 -1.65 -0.89 34.25
C GLY A 64 -0.25 -0.52 34.73
N ALA A 65 -0.14 0.57 35.46
CA ALA A 65 1.05 0.89 36.23
C ALA A 65 0.66 1.06 37.70
N GLU A 66 1.53 0.56 38.59
CA GLU A 66 1.41 0.79 40.02
C GLU A 66 2.31 1.97 40.39
N ILE A 67 1.69 3.00 40.96
CA ILE A 67 2.38 4.15 41.54
C ILE A 67 2.75 3.78 42.97
N MET A 68 4.06 3.74 43.25
CA MET A 68 4.62 3.33 44.55
C MET A 68 5.24 4.49 45.36
N TYR A 69 5.09 5.75 44.91
CA TYR A 69 5.71 6.91 45.56
C TYR A 69 4.86 7.55 46.68
N SER A 70 3.64 7.05 46.92
CA SER A 70 2.74 7.43 48.01
C SER A 70 2.57 6.30 49.03
N GLU A 71 2.20 6.62 50.28
CA GLU A 71 1.88 5.60 51.31
C GLU A 71 0.68 4.72 50.91
N GLU A 72 -0.22 5.27 50.09
CA GLU A 72 -1.31 4.54 49.44
C GLU A 72 -0.86 4.04 48.06
N ARG A 73 -1.02 2.75 47.79
CA ARG A 73 -0.75 2.17 46.46
C ARG A 73 -1.82 2.60 45.48
N GLU A 74 -1.44 3.31 44.43
CA GLU A 74 -2.36 3.74 43.38
C GLU A 74 -2.17 2.89 42.12
N LEU A 75 -3.26 2.36 41.57
CA LEU A 75 -3.27 1.65 40.30
C LEU A 75 -3.82 2.57 39.21
N VAL A 76 -3.02 2.89 38.21
CA VAL A 76 -3.41 3.76 37.10
C VAL A 76 -3.39 2.98 35.79
N ILE A 77 -4.37 3.27 34.91
CA ILE A 77 -4.48 2.69 33.58
C ILE A 77 -4.27 3.80 32.56
N ALA A 78 -3.26 3.66 31.71
CA ALA A 78 -3.03 4.60 30.62
C ALA A 78 -4.02 4.38 29.47
N TYR A 79 -4.45 5.46 28.82
CA TYR A 79 -5.20 5.38 27.57
C TYR A 79 -4.27 4.95 26.42
N LYS A 80 -4.69 3.96 25.64
CA LYS A 80 -4.00 3.55 24.42
C LYS A 80 -4.78 3.99 23.18
N PRO A 81 -4.25 4.89 22.35
CA PRO A 81 -4.88 5.23 21.08
C PRO A 81 -4.78 4.04 20.11
N GLY A 82 -5.73 3.98 19.17
CA GLY A 82 -5.71 3.00 18.08
C GLY A 82 -4.44 3.13 17.21
N PRO A 83 -4.12 2.10 16.40
CA PRO A 83 -2.94 2.11 15.55
C PRO A 83 -3.00 3.22 14.50
N SER A 84 -1.84 3.82 14.21
CA SER A 84 -1.72 4.83 13.15
C SER A 84 -1.73 4.17 11.76
N ILE A 85 -2.71 4.56 10.94
CA ILE A 85 -2.89 4.09 9.56
C ILE A 85 -2.73 5.28 8.62
N ASP A 86 -1.77 5.21 7.70
CA ASP A 86 -1.57 6.22 6.67
C ASP A 86 -2.34 5.87 5.40
N PHE A 87 -3.54 6.43 5.25
CA PHE A 87 -4.42 6.18 4.11
C PHE A 87 -3.93 6.79 2.79
N LYS A 88 -2.78 7.48 2.78
CA LYS A 88 -2.20 8.09 1.57
C LYS A 88 -1.11 7.24 0.91
N ALA A 89 -0.74 6.11 1.53
CA ALA A 89 0.31 5.20 1.06
C ALA A 89 -0.12 4.36 -0.17
#